data_AF-A0A3N5FNJ5-F1
#
_entry.id   AF-A0A3N5FNJ5-F1
#
_cell.length_a   1.000
_cell.length_b   1.000
_cell.length_c   1.000
_cell.angle_alpha   90.00
_cell.angle_beta   90.00
_cell.angle_gamma   90.00
#
_symmetry.space_group_name_H-M   'P 1'
#
loop_
_entity.id
_entity.type
_entity.pdbx_description
1 polymer ?
#
loop_
_entity_poly.entity_id
_entity_poly.type
_entity_poly.pdbx_seq_one_letter_code
_entity_poly.pdbx_strand_id
1 'polypeptide(L)'
;MGIWPFKKPDCVVIIIHGLQNKPPRGLLKSWCLKAVREGFERAGLAPRLFALEFVYWAHHLYQHPLDPRETRGGHPRFLSEPYVPGEKTLSAIKKNMPASIIRSLAQITLAKLFLVSKIQEKVHAVADNILENTFPDLALYYANKHVFDWKKEPLLKFHGR
;
A
#
# COMPACT_ATOMS: atom_id res chain seq x y z
N MET A 1 -44.20 6.22 3.62
CA MET A 1 -43.23 6.44 2.52
C MET A 1 -41.89 6.78 3.17
N GLY A 2 -41.07 5.78 3.54
CA GLY A 2 -39.97 5.22 2.74
C GLY A 2 -38.69 6.01 3.08
N ILE A 3 -37.47 5.50 3.25
CA ILE A 3 -36.78 4.22 3.00
C ILE A 3 -35.45 4.40 3.80
N TRP A 4 -34.98 3.46 4.62
CA TRP A 4 -33.54 3.07 4.70
C TRP A 4 -33.22 2.14 5.88
N PRO A 5 -32.72 0.91 5.64
CA PRO A 5 -31.90 0.20 6.61
C PRO A 5 -30.48 0.13 6.06
N PHE A 6 -29.66 1.17 6.21
CA PHE A 6 -28.23 0.95 6.05
C PHE A 6 -27.73 0.21 7.27
N LYS A 7 -27.49 -1.10 7.11
CA LYS A 7 -26.83 -1.92 8.12
C LYS A 7 -25.46 -1.28 8.40
N LYS A 8 -25.17 -1.01 9.68
CA LYS A 8 -23.87 -0.46 10.11
C LYS A 8 -22.75 -1.47 9.77
N PRO A 9 -21.56 -1.03 9.31
CA PRO A 9 -20.45 -1.94 9.08
C PRO A 9 -20.01 -2.66 10.36
N ASP A 10 -19.66 -3.93 10.22
CA ASP A 10 -19.20 -4.82 11.29
C ASP A 10 -17.80 -4.43 11.79
N CYS A 11 -16.97 -3.90 10.89
CA CYS A 11 -15.62 -3.45 11.20
C CYS A 11 -15.11 -2.35 10.24
N VAL A 12 -13.93 -1.82 10.56
CA VAL A 12 -13.18 -0.90 9.69
C VAL A 12 -11.89 -1.59 9.25
N VAL A 13 -11.62 -1.56 7.94
CA VAL A 13 -10.36 -1.96 7.35
C VAL A 13 -9.61 -0.68 6.97
N ILE A 14 -8.44 -0.47 7.57
CA ILE A 14 -7.56 0.65 7.26
C ILE A 14 -6.41 0.12 6.41
N ILE A 15 -6.31 0.61 5.18
CA ILE A 15 -5.21 0.25 4.28
C ILE A 15 -4.24 1.42 4.19
N ILE A 16 -2.98 1.10 4.47
CA ILE A 16 -1.84 2.00 4.33
C ILE A 16 -0.94 1.38 3.28
N HIS A 17 -0.75 2.07 2.15
CA HIS A 17 0.13 1.53 1.10
C HIS A 17 1.62 1.70 1.46
N GLY A 18 2.48 0.86 0.90
CA GLY A 18 3.93 0.95 1.08
C GLY A 18 4.60 2.09 0.29
N LEU A 19 5.93 2.16 0.37
CA LEU A 19 6.81 3.10 -0.34
C LEU A 19 6.65 3.01 -1.87
N GLN A 20 7.25 3.95 -2.57
CA GLN A 20 7.23 4.18 -4.01
C GLN A 20 5.92 4.80 -4.51
N ASN A 21 5.97 5.32 -5.74
CA ASN A 21 4.79 5.85 -6.41
C ASN A 21 3.67 4.79 -6.50
N LYS A 22 2.43 5.26 -6.63
CA LYS A 22 1.24 4.43 -6.68
C LYS A 22 0.33 4.83 -7.84
N PRO A 23 -0.51 3.91 -8.33
CA PRO A 23 -1.57 4.26 -9.26
C PRO A 23 -2.59 5.20 -8.58
N PRO A 24 -3.49 5.83 -9.36
CA PRO A 24 -4.42 6.82 -8.83
C PRO A 24 -5.21 6.29 -7.63
N ARG A 25 -5.42 7.13 -6.61
CA ARG A 25 -6.04 6.77 -5.32
C ARG A 25 -7.29 5.91 -5.47
N GLY A 26 -8.21 6.30 -6.35
CA GLY A 26 -9.45 5.57 -6.59
C GLY A 26 -9.23 4.17 -7.15
N LEU A 27 -8.28 4.03 -8.09
CA LEU A 27 -7.92 2.75 -8.68
C LEU A 27 -7.31 1.83 -7.63
N LEU A 28 -6.31 2.30 -6.88
CA LEU A 28 -5.66 1.51 -5.83
C LEU A 28 -6.64 1.12 -4.72
N LYS A 29 -7.51 2.05 -4.28
CA LYS A 29 -8.57 1.74 -3.31
C LYS A 29 -9.51 0.64 -3.82
N SER A 30 -9.86 0.68 -5.11
CA SER A 30 -10.70 -0.36 -5.72
C SER A 30 -10.00 -1.72 -5.75
N TRP A 31 -8.70 -1.74 -5.98
CA TRP A 31 -7.89 -2.96 -5.96
C TRP A 31 -7.78 -3.55 -4.57
N CYS A 32 -7.50 -2.73 -3.55
CA CYS A 32 -7.49 -3.16 -2.16
C CYS A 32 -8.85 -3.72 -1.73
N LEU A 33 -9.95 -3.07 -2.14
CA LEU A 33 -11.30 -3.56 -1.86
C LEU A 33 -11.56 -4.94 -2.49
N LYS A 34 -11.14 -5.15 -3.74
CA LYS A 34 -11.25 -6.44 -4.43
C LYS A 34 -10.41 -7.50 -3.72
N ALA A 35 -9.16 -7.20 -3.40
CA ALA A 35 -8.24 -8.12 -2.72
C ALA A 35 -8.75 -8.55 -1.33
N VAL A 36 -9.30 -7.63 -0.53
CA VAL A 36 -9.86 -7.96 0.80
C VAL A 36 -11.09 -8.86 0.67
N ARG A 37 -12.01 -8.53 -0.24
CA ARG A 37 -13.21 -9.34 -0.50
C ARG A 37 -12.84 -10.74 -0.98
N GLU A 38 -11.91 -10.80 -1.93
CA GLU A 38 -11.35 -12.05 -2.44
C GLU A 38 -10.72 -12.90 -1.32
N GLY A 39 -9.97 -12.28 -0.41
CA GLY A 39 -9.39 -12.95 0.75
C GLY A 39 -10.46 -13.57 1.67
N PHE A 40 -11.54 -12.83 1.97
CA PHE A 40 -12.65 -13.34 2.77
C PHE A 40 -13.36 -14.52 2.09
N GLU A 41 -13.68 -14.38 0.81
CA GLU A 41 -14.35 -15.42 0.02
C GLU A 41 -13.52 -16.71 0.00
N ARG A 42 -12.21 -16.61 -0.25
CA ARG A 42 -11.30 -17.76 -0.31
C ARG A 42 -11.06 -18.44 1.03
N ALA A 43 -11.13 -17.68 2.12
CA ALA A 43 -11.02 -18.23 3.47
C ALA A 43 -12.31 -18.96 3.91
N GLY A 44 -13.36 -18.99 3.09
CA GLY A 44 -14.66 -19.54 3.47
C GLY A 44 -15.36 -18.72 4.55
N LEU A 45 -14.97 -17.45 4.70
CA LEU A 45 -15.55 -16.55 5.69
C LEU A 45 -16.82 -15.92 5.10
N ALA A 46 -17.86 -15.83 5.93
CA ALA A 46 -19.09 -15.14 5.53
C ALA A 46 -18.79 -13.71 5.08
N PRO A 47 -19.45 -13.21 4.00
CA PRO A 47 -19.28 -11.83 3.55
C PRO A 47 -19.51 -10.86 4.70
N ARG A 48 -18.49 -10.08 5.05
CA ARG A 48 -18.58 -9.05 6.09
C ARG A 48 -18.86 -7.69 5.47
N LEU A 49 -19.69 -6.91 6.14
CA LEU A 49 -19.83 -5.51 5.81
C LEU A 49 -18.72 -4.73 6.52
N PHE A 50 -17.84 -4.08 5.78
CA PHE A 50 -16.76 -3.28 6.37
C PHE A 50 -16.67 -1.91 5.73
N ALA A 51 -16.30 -0.92 6.53
CA ALA A 51 -15.83 0.37 6.02
C ALA A 51 -14.37 0.25 5.59
N LEU A 52 -14.00 0.85 4.45
CA LEU A 52 -12.63 0.86 3.94
C LEU A 52 -12.07 2.28 3.98
N GLU A 53 -11.16 2.49 4.91
CA GLU A 53 -10.33 3.70 5.00
C GLU A 53 -9.01 3.48 4.28
N PHE A 54 -8.58 4.49 3.53
CA PHE A 54 -7.43 4.37 2.63
C PHE A 54 -6.51 5.57 2.76
N VAL A 55 -5.33 5.33 3.33
CA VAL A 55 -4.26 6.30 3.49
C VAL A 55 -3.41 6.28 2.23
N TYR A 56 -3.51 7.36 1.46
CA TYR A 56 -2.76 7.54 0.22
C TYR A 56 -1.75 8.65 0.42
N TRP A 57 -0.47 8.32 0.59
CA TRP A 57 0.59 9.30 0.88
C TRP A 57 1.49 9.54 -0.33
N ALA A 58 1.36 8.75 -1.41
CA ALA A 58 2.14 8.94 -2.63
C ALA A 58 1.94 10.35 -3.25
N HIS A 59 0.77 10.96 -3.08
CA HIS A 59 0.52 12.33 -3.58
C HIS A 59 1.38 13.42 -2.91
N HIS A 60 1.95 13.17 -1.73
CA HIS A 60 2.87 14.11 -1.08
C HIS A 60 4.28 14.02 -1.64
N LEU A 61 4.68 12.85 -2.15
CA LEU A 61 6.05 12.57 -2.58
C LEU A 61 6.21 12.61 -4.10
N TYR A 62 5.11 12.40 -4.85
CA TYR A 62 5.12 12.26 -6.29
C TYR A 62 4.15 13.25 -6.94
N GLN A 63 4.64 13.99 -7.94
CA GLN A 63 3.83 14.97 -8.69
C GLN A 63 2.68 14.30 -9.46
N HIS A 64 2.92 13.10 -10.01
CA HIS A 64 1.93 12.37 -10.80
C HIS A 64 1.90 10.90 -10.37
N PRO A 65 0.69 10.30 -10.22
CA PRO A 65 0.56 8.87 -9.96
C PRO A 65 1.04 8.06 -11.17
N LEU A 66 1.27 6.76 -10.94
CA LEU A 66 1.47 5.80 -12.02
C LEU A 66 0.26 5.83 -12.98
N ASP A 67 0.50 5.57 -14.25
CA ASP A 67 -0.50 5.64 -15.31
C ASP A 67 -0.86 4.22 -15.79
N PRO A 68 -2.10 3.75 -15.56
CA PRO A 68 -2.55 2.46 -16.07
C PRO A 68 -2.58 2.36 -17.60
N ARG A 69 -2.50 3.49 -18.31
CA ARG A 69 -2.48 3.54 -19.78
C ARG A 69 -1.08 3.57 -20.36
N GLU A 70 -0.05 3.78 -19.54
CA GLU A 70 1.34 3.74 -19.99
C GLU A 70 1.80 2.28 -20.11
N THR A 71 2.30 1.91 -21.29
CA THR A 71 2.69 0.53 -21.63
C THR A 71 4.20 0.34 -21.72
N ARG A 72 4.99 1.42 -21.72
CA ARG A 72 6.45 1.35 -21.84
C ARG A 72 7.09 1.02 -20.49
N GLY A 73 7.68 -0.17 -20.37
CA GLY A 73 8.26 -0.71 -19.13
C GLY A 73 9.40 0.10 -18.47
N GLY A 74 9.96 1.11 -19.15
CA GLY A 74 10.96 2.02 -18.59
C GLY A 74 10.44 3.43 -18.27
N HIS A 75 9.15 3.70 -18.52
CA HIS A 75 8.59 5.02 -18.25
C HIS A 75 8.41 5.23 -16.74
N PRO A 76 8.74 6.41 -16.15
CA PRO A 76 8.62 6.65 -14.71
C PRO A 76 7.21 6.47 -14.13
N ARG A 77 6.19 6.52 -14.98
CA ARG A 77 4.78 6.31 -14.61
C ARG A 77 4.25 4.94 -15.01
N PHE A 78 5.10 4.02 -15.47
CA PHE A 78 4.69 2.67 -15.83
C PHE A 78 4.19 1.90 -14.61
N LEU A 79 3.05 1.23 -14.76
CA LEU A 79 2.43 0.44 -13.71
C LEU A 79 2.79 -1.04 -13.89
N SER A 80 3.89 -1.47 -13.30
CA SER A 80 4.41 -2.84 -13.42
C SER A 80 3.57 -3.88 -12.68
N GLU A 81 2.87 -3.48 -11.62
CA GLU A 81 2.17 -4.37 -10.70
C GLU A 81 0.66 -4.03 -10.63
N PRO A 82 -0.10 -4.27 -11.71
CA PRO A 82 -1.54 -4.13 -11.64
C PRO A 82 -2.16 -5.23 -10.77
N TYR A 83 -3.26 -4.92 -10.08
CA TYR A 83 -4.02 -5.94 -9.39
C TYR A 83 -4.56 -6.98 -10.37
N VAL A 84 -4.25 -8.24 -10.10
CA VAL A 84 -4.79 -9.41 -10.78
C VAL A 84 -5.42 -10.29 -9.70
N PRO A 85 -6.66 -10.77 -9.88
CA PRO A 85 -7.24 -11.77 -9.00
C PRO A 85 -6.30 -12.97 -8.89
N GLY A 86 -6.10 -13.49 -7.68
CA GLY A 86 -5.28 -14.69 -7.50
C GLY A 86 -5.88 -15.88 -8.25
N GLU A 87 -5.10 -16.92 -8.52
CA GLU A 87 -5.66 -18.17 -9.06
C GLU A 87 -6.53 -18.86 -8.00
N LYS A 88 -7.67 -19.46 -8.40
CA LYS A 88 -8.69 -20.03 -7.48
C LYS A 88 -8.17 -21.12 -6.53
N THR A 89 -7.02 -21.69 -6.82
CA THR A 89 -6.42 -22.77 -6.04
C THR A 89 -5.47 -22.19 -5.00
N LEU A 90 -5.84 -22.25 -3.72
CA LEU A 90 -4.87 -22.12 -2.62
C LEU A 90 -3.72 -23.13 -2.74
N SER A 91 -3.90 -24.20 -3.53
CA SER A 91 -2.84 -25.16 -3.88
C SER A 91 -1.83 -24.64 -4.92
N ALA A 92 -2.12 -23.57 -5.67
CA ALA A 92 -1.22 -23.04 -6.72
C ALA A 92 -0.10 -22.15 -6.14
N ILE A 93 -0.40 -21.34 -5.12
CA ILE A 93 0.64 -20.55 -4.40
C ILE A 93 1.64 -21.49 -3.71
N LYS A 94 1.18 -22.65 -3.22
CA LYS A 94 2.05 -23.67 -2.61
C LYS A 94 2.80 -24.54 -3.64
N LYS A 95 2.37 -24.57 -4.90
CA LYS A 95 2.96 -25.45 -5.94
C LYS A 95 3.97 -24.77 -6.86
N ASN A 96 3.85 -23.47 -7.13
CA ASN A 96 4.66 -22.83 -8.19
C ASN A 96 5.56 -21.67 -7.76
N MET A 97 5.56 -21.24 -6.49
CA MET A 97 6.66 -20.42 -5.96
C MET A 97 7.52 -21.27 -5.03
N PRO A 98 8.80 -21.54 -5.36
CA PRO A 98 9.67 -22.27 -4.46
C PRO A 98 9.70 -21.54 -3.12
N ALA A 99 9.59 -22.30 -2.02
CA ALA A 99 9.59 -21.75 -0.66
C ALA A 99 10.79 -20.82 -0.41
N SER A 100 11.87 -20.96 -1.18
CA SER A 100 13.02 -20.06 -1.20
C SER A 100 12.69 -18.62 -1.64
N ILE A 101 11.73 -18.39 -2.55
CA ILE A 101 11.33 -17.05 -3.02
C ILE A 101 10.42 -16.36 -2.01
N ILE A 102 9.46 -17.07 -1.43
CA ILE A 102 8.61 -16.51 -0.35
C ILE A 102 9.50 -16.22 0.87
N ARG A 103 10.38 -17.16 1.21
CA ARG A 103 11.36 -16.99 2.28
C ARG A 103 12.35 -15.87 1.95
N SER A 104 12.79 -15.70 0.70
CA SER A 104 13.66 -14.59 0.32
C SER A 104 12.94 -13.26 0.36
N LEU A 105 11.69 -13.14 -0.08
CA LEU A 105 10.91 -11.91 0.05
C LEU A 105 10.68 -11.54 1.51
N ALA A 106 10.28 -12.51 2.34
CA ALA A 106 10.12 -12.31 3.78
C ALA A 106 11.45 -11.96 4.45
N GLN A 107 12.55 -12.65 4.11
CA GLN A 107 13.89 -12.36 4.61
C GLN A 107 14.41 -11.02 4.11
N ILE A 108 14.16 -10.62 2.86
CA ILE A 108 14.52 -9.33 2.30
C ILE A 108 13.74 -8.25 3.05
N THR A 109 12.46 -8.44 3.29
CA THR A 109 11.62 -7.48 4.01
C THR A 109 12.03 -7.36 5.48
N LEU A 110 12.28 -8.49 6.15
CA LEU A 110 12.75 -8.53 7.53
C LEU A 110 14.18 -8.03 7.67
N ALA A 111 15.09 -8.37 6.76
CA ALA A 111 16.45 -7.85 6.72
C ALA A 111 16.43 -6.35 6.43
N LYS A 112 15.53 -5.85 5.58
CA LYS A 112 15.33 -4.42 5.34
C LYS A 112 14.82 -3.71 6.60
N LEU A 113 13.82 -4.27 7.28
CA LEU A 113 13.31 -3.73 8.56
C LEU A 113 14.39 -3.76 9.66
N PHE A 114 15.17 -4.84 9.73
CA PHE A 114 16.26 -5.00 10.69
C PHE A 114 17.45 -4.10 10.37
N LEU A 115 17.76 -3.85 9.08
CA LEU A 115 18.73 -2.83 8.69
C LEU A 115 18.26 -1.45 9.15
N VAL A 116 16.98 -1.11 8.94
CA VAL A 116 16.40 0.16 9.40
C VAL A 116 16.50 0.32 10.91
N SER A 117 16.20 -0.72 11.71
CA SER A 117 16.33 -0.65 13.16
C SER A 117 17.79 -0.54 13.62
N LYS A 118 18.73 -1.19 12.94
CA LYS A 118 20.15 -1.11 13.26
C LYS A 118 20.79 0.21 12.83
N ILE A 119 20.29 0.83 11.76
CA ILE A 119 20.65 2.16 11.29
C ILE A 119 20.16 3.24 12.28
N GLN A 120 19.02 3.03 12.96
CA GLN A 120 18.58 3.93 14.03
C GLN A 120 19.55 3.96 15.23
N GLU A 121 20.23 2.84 15.55
CA GLU A 121 21.18 2.78 16.67
C GLU A 121 22.58 3.29 16.32
N LYS A 122 22.96 3.27 15.03
CA LYS A 122 24.22 3.85 14.54
C LYS A 122 24.04 4.35 13.11
N VAL A 123 24.28 5.65 12.88
CA VAL A 123 25.04 6.25 11.76
C VAL A 123 24.44 7.60 11.34
N HIS A 124 25.22 8.67 11.47
CA HIS A 124 24.90 10.03 11.02
C HIS A 124 25.50 10.39 9.64
N ALA A 125 26.03 9.44 8.85
CA ALA A 125 26.65 9.80 7.55
C ALA A 125 26.68 8.68 6.46
N VAL A 126 26.95 7.41 6.81
CA VAL A 126 27.00 6.30 5.83
C VAL A 126 25.61 5.77 5.44
N ALA A 127 24.61 6.03 6.28
CA ALA A 127 23.23 5.60 6.08
C ALA A 127 22.52 6.40 4.98
N ASP A 128 22.85 7.69 4.87
CA ASP A 128 22.14 8.63 4.01
C ASP A 128 22.23 8.22 2.54
N ASN A 129 23.41 7.86 2.04
CA ASN A 129 23.60 7.50 0.64
C ASN A 129 22.96 6.14 0.25
N ILE A 130 22.92 5.17 1.18
CA ILE A 130 22.26 3.87 0.93
C ILE A 130 20.73 4.02 1.00
N LEU A 131 20.24 4.79 1.98
CA LEU A 131 18.82 5.07 2.15
C LEU A 131 18.26 5.90 0.99
N GLU A 132 18.96 6.96 0.57
CA GLU A 132 18.52 7.84 -0.52
C GLU A 132 18.40 7.09 -1.85
N ASN A 133 19.34 6.20 -2.17
CA ASN A 133 19.32 5.46 -3.42
C ASN A 133 18.35 4.27 -3.42
N THR A 134 18.13 3.63 -2.26
CA THR A 134 17.31 2.40 -2.18
C THR A 134 15.86 2.71 -1.77
N PHE A 135 15.66 3.69 -0.90
CA PHE A 135 14.37 4.05 -0.31
C PHE A 135 14.23 5.58 -0.22
N PRO A 136 14.15 6.28 -1.36
CA PRO A 136 14.06 7.73 -1.40
C PRO A 136 12.89 8.27 -0.56
N ASP A 137 11.75 7.58 -0.58
CA ASP A 137 10.58 7.91 0.25
C ASP A 137 10.88 7.87 1.75
N LEU A 138 11.66 6.89 2.18
CA LEU A 138 12.01 6.70 3.60
C LEU A 138 13.08 7.70 4.03
N ALA A 139 14.07 7.94 3.17
CA ALA A 139 15.06 8.99 3.36
C ALA A 139 14.37 10.35 3.51
N LEU A 140 13.44 10.67 2.61
CA LEU A 140 12.64 11.89 2.66
C LEU A 140 11.78 11.96 3.93
N TYR A 141 11.19 10.84 4.38
CA TYR A 141 10.43 10.81 5.62
C TYR A 141 11.26 11.18 6.85
N TYR A 142 12.47 10.65 6.98
CA TYR A 142 13.34 10.94 8.12
C TYR A 142 14.07 12.27 8.01
N ALA A 143 14.48 12.68 6.81
CA ALA A 143 15.15 13.96 6.57
C ALA A 143 14.19 15.14 6.76
N ASN A 144 12.91 14.95 6.50
CA ASN A 144 11.95 16.03 6.34
C ASN A 144 10.74 15.84 7.25
N LYS A 145 10.95 16.09 8.56
CA LYS A 145 9.87 16.16 9.57
C LYS A 145 8.75 17.15 9.20
N HIS A 146 8.98 18.05 8.23
CA HIS A 146 8.05 19.08 7.78
C HIS A 146 7.29 18.77 6.48
N VAL A 147 7.67 17.75 5.70
CA VAL A 147 6.92 17.40 4.47
C VAL A 147 5.52 16.86 4.79
N PHE A 148 5.35 16.30 6.00
CA PHE A 148 4.07 15.85 6.53
C PHE A 148 3.39 16.88 7.44
N ASP A 149 3.66 18.18 7.25
CA ASP A 149 2.96 19.23 7.99
C ASP A 149 1.48 19.26 7.58
N TRP A 150 0.67 18.59 8.40
CA TRP A 150 -0.77 18.35 8.25
C TRP A 150 -1.63 19.61 8.13
N LYS A 151 -1.04 20.80 8.25
CA LYS A 151 -1.73 22.10 8.17
C LYS A 151 -2.12 22.52 6.74
N LYS A 152 -1.81 21.75 5.70
CA LYS A 152 -2.01 22.16 4.29
C LYS A 152 -3.10 21.45 3.48
N GLU A 153 -3.96 20.62 4.08
CA GLU A 153 -5.22 20.25 3.42
C GLU A 153 -6.43 20.75 4.22
N PRO A 154 -7.40 21.44 3.60
CA PRO A 154 -8.67 21.69 4.24
C PRO A 154 -9.30 20.32 4.49
N LEU A 155 -9.46 19.99 5.77
CA LEU A 155 -10.20 18.82 6.25
C LEU A 155 -11.41 18.62 5.34
N LEU A 156 -11.43 17.50 4.61
CA LEU A 156 -12.63 16.98 3.97
C LEU A 156 -13.70 16.99 5.05
N LYS A 157 -14.58 18.00 4.99
CA LYS A 157 -15.69 18.16 5.92
C LYS A 157 -16.54 16.91 5.75
N PHE A 158 -16.42 15.99 6.70
CA PHE A 158 -17.41 14.96 6.94
C PHE A 158 -18.74 15.70 7.15
N HIS A 159 -19.53 15.79 6.09
CA HIS A 159 -20.93 16.16 6.21
C HIS A 159 -21.62 14.92 6.78
N GLY A 160 -21.64 14.84 8.10
CA GLY A 160 -22.56 13.98 8.81
C GLY A 160 -23.97 14.38 8.43
N ARG A 161 -24.68 13.44 7.82
CA ARG A 161 -26.14 13.34 7.85
C ARG A 161 -26.48 11.92 8.28
#